data_AF-A0A060CA11-F1
#
_entry.id   AF-A0A060CA11-F1
#
_cell.length_a   1.000
_cell.length_b   1.000
_cell.length_c   1.000
_cell.angle_alpha   90.00
_cell.angle_beta   90.00
_cell.angle_gamma   90.00
#
_symmetry.space_group_name_H-M   'P 1'
#
loop_
_entity.id
_entity.type
_entity.pdbx_description
1 polymer ?
#
loop_
_entity_poly.entity_id
_entity_poly.type
_entity_poly.pdbx_seq_one_letter_code
_entity_poly.pdbx_strand_id
1 'polypeptide(L)'
;MADMGDSLMDAGARAVYDVRNLDALRGQVRRAPQSEEAQRQVAREFEALFINMMIQRMREATPREGLFDSAQSRMAQSLADQQMATQLADPGIGLAQALLQQMRQGMGQVMRHE
;
A
#
# COMPACT_ATOMS: atom_id res chain seq x y z
N MET A 1 -33.81 9.64 -9.13
CA MET A 1 -32.72 10.24 -9.92
C MET A 1 -31.90 11.13 -9.00
N ALA A 2 -31.05 10.54 -8.15
CA ALA A 2 -30.10 11.21 -7.27
C ALA A 2 -29.20 10.13 -6.67
N ASP A 3 -27.94 10.00 -7.12
CA ASP A 3 -26.82 9.44 -6.30
C ASP A 3 -25.42 9.52 -6.96
N MET A 4 -25.27 10.05 -8.17
CA MET A 4 -23.95 10.06 -8.86
C MET A 4 -22.93 11.07 -8.27
N GLY A 5 -23.26 11.80 -7.19
CA GLY A 5 -22.41 12.83 -6.60
C GLY A 5 -21.58 12.37 -5.38
N ASP A 6 -22.05 11.38 -4.62
CA ASP A 6 -21.45 10.99 -3.32
C ASP A 6 -20.30 9.98 -3.50
N SER A 7 -20.41 9.11 -4.51
CA SER A 7 -19.42 8.06 -4.80
C SER A 7 -18.06 8.61 -5.25
N LEU A 8 -18.02 9.82 -5.80
CA LEU A 8 -16.80 10.47 -6.29
C LEU A 8 -16.00 11.14 -5.16
N MET A 9 -16.63 11.49 -4.04
CA MET A 9 -15.93 12.12 -2.91
C MET A 9 -15.23 11.10 -1.98
N ASP A 10 -15.81 9.91 -1.76
CA ASP A 10 -15.24 8.87 -0.89
C ASP A 10 -14.00 8.18 -1.50
N ALA A 11 -14.02 7.93 -2.81
CA ALA A 11 -12.84 7.46 -3.54
C ALA A 11 -11.70 8.47 -3.50
N GLY A 12 -12.04 9.77 -3.54
CA GLY A 12 -11.09 10.88 -3.41
C GLY A 12 -10.41 10.91 -2.04
N ALA A 13 -11.14 10.70 -0.95
CA ALA A 13 -10.56 10.69 0.39
C ALA A 13 -9.54 9.55 0.60
N ARG A 14 -9.86 8.32 0.16
CA ARG A 14 -8.93 7.17 0.21
C ARG A 14 -7.66 7.39 -0.62
N ALA A 15 -7.81 7.86 -1.86
CA ALA A 15 -6.67 8.17 -2.72
C ALA A 15 -5.79 9.28 -2.12
N VAL A 16 -6.40 10.28 -1.45
CA VAL A 16 -5.66 11.41 -0.86
C VAL A 16 -4.80 11.00 0.33
N TYR A 17 -5.22 10.04 1.16
CA TYR A 17 -4.39 9.57 2.28
C TYR A 17 -3.21 8.68 1.81
N ASP A 18 -3.44 7.81 0.83
CA ASP A 18 -2.41 6.95 0.25
C ASP A 18 -1.36 7.78 -0.50
N VAL A 19 -1.79 8.74 -1.33
CA VAL A 19 -0.90 9.65 -2.08
C VAL A 19 -0.02 10.49 -1.15
N ARG A 20 -0.57 10.97 -0.01
CA ARG A 20 0.21 11.74 0.96
C ARG A 20 1.29 10.91 1.66
N ASN A 21 1.01 9.66 2.00
CA ASN A 21 2.02 8.76 2.57
C ASN A 21 3.09 8.40 1.52
N LEU A 22 2.69 8.14 0.27
CA LEU A 22 3.62 7.86 -0.82
C LEU A 22 4.52 9.06 -1.16
N ASP A 23 4.01 10.28 -1.11
CA ASP A 23 4.81 11.49 -1.33
C ASP A 23 5.80 11.75 -0.19
N ALA A 24 5.39 11.52 1.06
CA ALA A 24 6.28 11.58 2.22
C ALA A 24 7.40 10.53 2.11
N LEU A 25 7.06 9.33 1.66
CA LEU A 25 8.01 8.24 1.44
C LEU A 25 9.00 8.57 0.33
N ARG A 26 8.51 9.04 -0.83
CA ARG A 26 9.34 9.53 -1.94
C ARG A 26 10.30 10.63 -1.50
N GLY A 27 9.84 11.56 -0.66
CA GLY A 27 10.66 12.63 -0.09
C GLY A 27 11.81 12.12 0.78
N GLN A 28 11.60 11.04 1.54
CA GLN A 28 12.63 10.43 2.39
C GLN A 28 13.68 9.67 1.56
N VAL A 29 13.25 8.90 0.55
CA VAL A 29 14.18 8.21 -0.36
C VAL A 29 15.05 9.19 -1.13
N ARG A 30 14.49 10.31 -1.58
CA ARG A 30 15.25 11.34 -2.30
C ARG A 30 16.32 12.01 -1.43
N ARG A 31 16.06 12.19 -0.14
CA ARG A 31 17.01 12.84 0.79
C ARG A 31 18.13 11.90 1.24
N ALA A 32 17.85 10.60 1.35
CA ALA A 32 18.81 9.62 1.83
C ALA A 32 18.69 8.28 1.07
N PRO A 33 18.98 8.25 -0.25
CA PRO A 33 18.80 7.06 -1.07
C PRO A 33 19.66 5.88 -0.63
N GLN A 34 20.74 6.14 0.12
CA GLN A 34 21.65 5.14 0.66
C GLN A 34 21.39 4.78 2.14
N SER A 35 20.42 5.41 2.79
CA SER A 35 20.04 5.03 4.16
C SER A 35 19.36 3.67 4.13
N GLU A 36 20.00 2.67 4.72
CA GLU A 36 19.43 1.34 4.88
C GLU A 36 18.12 1.35 5.68
N GLU A 37 17.94 2.29 6.60
CA GLU A 37 16.71 2.46 7.35
C GLU A 37 15.58 3.03 6.49
N ALA A 38 15.86 4.06 5.68
CA ALA A 38 14.88 4.62 4.74
C ALA A 38 14.48 3.59 3.69
N GLN A 39 15.45 2.83 3.15
CA GLN A 39 15.21 1.72 2.25
C GLN A 39 14.30 0.66 2.91
N ARG A 40 14.61 0.23 4.14
CA ARG A 40 13.80 -0.75 4.88
C ARG A 40 12.38 -0.27 5.14
N GLN A 41 12.19 1.01 5.45
CA GLN A 41 10.88 1.59 5.63
C GLN A 41 10.05 1.54 4.34
N VAL A 42 10.64 1.94 3.21
CA VAL A 42 9.98 1.89 1.89
C VAL A 42 9.54 0.48 1.53
N ALA A 43 10.41 -0.49 1.82
CA ALA A 43 10.14 -1.88 1.52
C ALA A 43 8.97 -2.44 2.35
N ARG A 44 8.90 -2.08 3.64
CA ARG A 44 7.77 -2.44 4.51
C ARG A 44 6.47 -1.80 4.04
N GLU A 45 6.50 -0.53 3.69
CA GLU A 45 5.30 0.16 3.17
C GLU A 45 4.82 -0.45 1.86
N PHE A 46 5.73 -0.83 0.97
CA PHE A 46 5.38 -1.57 -0.24
C PHE A 46 4.78 -2.96 0.06
N GLU A 47 5.38 -3.72 0.99
CA GLU A 47 4.86 -5.04 1.37
C GLU A 47 3.47 -4.94 1.99
N ALA A 48 3.20 -3.92 2.80
CA ALA A 48 1.87 -3.63 3.33
C ALA A 48 0.86 -3.36 2.20
N LEU A 49 1.22 -2.56 1.19
CA LEU A 49 0.36 -2.33 0.02
C LEU A 49 0.08 -3.63 -0.75
N PHE A 50 1.12 -4.46 -0.95
CA PHE A 50 0.98 -5.74 -1.63
C PHE A 50 0.04 -6.69 -0.88
N ILE A 51 0.22 -6.84 0.44
CA ILE A 51 -0.64 -7.66 1.29
C ILE A 51 -2.08 -7.12 1.25
N ASN A 52 -2.27 -5.80 1.29
CA ASN A 52 -3.60 -5.20 1.20
C ASN A 52 -4.28 -5.55 -0.13
N MET A 53 -3.57 -5.45 -1.27
CA MET A 53 -4.09 -5.89 -2.56
C MET A 53 -4.44 -7.38 -2.55
N MET A 54 -3.58 -8.24 -1.98
CA MET A 54 -3.87 -9.67 -1.88
C MET A 54 -5.17 -9.93 -1.12
N ILE A 55 -5.35 -9.31 0.05
CA ILE A 55 -6.57 -9.44 0.87
C ILE A 55 -7.80 -8.97 0.08
N GLN A 56 -7.69 -7.84 -0.62
CA GLN A 56 -8.75 -7.33 -1.48
C GLN A 56 -9.11 -8.34 -2.58
N ARG A 57 -8.12 -8.87 -3.32
CA ARG A 57 -8.35 -9.87 -4.38
C ARG A 57 -8.99 -11.15 -3.83
N MET A 58 -8.56 -11.63 -2.67
CA MET A 58 -9.17 -12.80 -2.02
C MET A 58 -10.65 -12.52 -1.68
N ARG A 59 -10.99 -11.31 -1.22
CA ARG A 59 -12.38 -10.94 -0.92
C ARG A 59 -13.23 -10.64 -2.16
N GLU A 60 -12.62 -10.22 -3.26
CA GLU A 60 -13.29 -10.07 -4.56
C GLU A 60 -13.63 -11.44 -5.16
N ALA A 61 -12.79 -12.45 -4.92
CA ALA A 61 -12.99 -13.82 -5.40
C ALA A 61 -14.08 -14.60 -4.64
N THR A 62 -14.45 -14.14 -3.44
CA THR A 62 -15.53 -14.75 -2.64
C THR A 62 -16.86 -14.04 -2.94
N PRO A 63 -17.90 -14.75 -3.45
CA PRO A 63 -19.21 -14.16 -3.65
C PRO A 63 -19.75 -13.55 -2.36
N ARG A 64 -20.10 -12.26 -2.39
CA ARG A 64 -20.70 -11.56 -1.26
C ARG A 64 -22.21 -11.57 -1.44
N GLU A 65 -22.87 -12.51 -0.78
CA GLU A 65 -24.33 -12.58 -0.73
C GLU A 65 -24.77 -12.46 0.72
N GLY A 66 -25.36 -11.33 1.09
CA GLY A 66 -25.88 -11.14 2.45
C GLY A 66 -26.44 -9.74 2.72
N LEU A 67 -27.44 -9.69 3.60
CA LEU A 67 -28.14 -8.47 4.07
C LEU A 67 -27.22 -7.40 4.70
N PHE A 68 -25.95 -7.73 4.97
CA PHE A 68 -24.96 -6.85 5.59
C PHE A 68 -23.93 -6.28 4.60
N ASP A 69 -24.07 -6.53 3.30
CA ASP A 69 -23.21 -5.92 2.27
C ASP A 69 -23.69 -4.49 1.95
N SER A 70 -23.14 -3.51 2.67
CA SER A 70 -23.41 -2.09 2.48
C SER A 70 -22.12 -1.32 2.20
N ALA A 71 -22.25 -0.09 1.69
CA ALA A 71 -21.08 0.77 1.47
C ALA A 71 -20.32 1.03 2.77
N GLN A 72 -21.05 1.19 3.88
CA GLN A 72 -20.50 1.42 5.21
C GLN A 72 -19.74 0.20 5.73
N SER A 73 -20.28 -1.02 5.55
CA SER A 73 -19.58 -2.24 5.97
C SER A 73 -18.33 -2.50 5.12
N ARG A 74 -18.38 -2.21 3.81
CA ARG A 74 -17.19 -2.25 2.93
C ARG A 74 -16.12 -1.25 3.34
N MET A 75 -16.51 -0.05 3.76
CA MET A 75 -15.57 0.96 4.26
C MET A 75 -14.90 0.49 5.55
N ALA A 76 -15.67 0.02 6.53
CA ALA A 76 -15.13 -0.49 7.79
C ALA A 76 -14.19 -1.69 7.55
N GLN A 77 -14.59 -2.60 6.66
CA GLN A 77 -13.80 -3.78 6.32
C GLN A 77 -12.46 -3.41 5.67
N SER A 78 -12.45 -2.45 4.76
CA SER A 78 -11.21 -2.04 4.09
C SER A 78 -10.26 -1.28 5.02
N LEU A 79 -10.78 -0.52 6.00
CA LEU A 79 -9.93 0.06 7.06
C LEU A 79 -9.31 -1.04 7.94
N ALA A 80 -10.09 -2.06 8.29
CA ALA A 80 -9.58 -3.21 9.04
C ALA A 80 -8.51 -3.98 8.25
N ASP A 81 -8.75 -4.21 6.95
CA ASP A 81 -7.80 -4.89 6.07
C ASP A 81 -6.51 -4.08 5.87
N GLN A 82 -6.58 -2.75 5.87
CA GLN A 82 -5.40 -1.88 5.85
C GLN A 82 -4.56 -2.02 7.12
N GLN A 83 -5.19 -1.98 8.30
CA GLN A 83 -4.50 -2.18 9.57
C GLN A 83 -3.86 -3.57 9.65
N MET A 84 -4.59 -4.60 9.20
CA MET A 84 -4.07 -5.96 9.13
C MET A 84 -2.86 -6.05 8.19
N ALA A 85 -2.91 -5.44 7.01
CA ALA A 85 -1.80 -5.45 6.07
C ALA A 85 -0.55 -4.78 6.64
N THR A 86 -0.70 -3.65 7.34
CA THR A 86 0.41 -2.97 8.04
C THR A 86 1.00 -3.86 9.14
N GLN A 87 0.16 -4.54 9.93
CA GLN A 87 0.63 -5.46 10.98
C GLN A 87 1.35 -6.68 10.41
N LEU A 88 0.88 -7.21 9.28
CA LEU A 88 1.52 -8.36 8.62
C LEU A 88 2.84 -8.00 7.94
N ALA A 89 3.04 -6.73 7.58
CA ALA A 89 4.28 -6.20 7.05
C ALA A 89 5.36 -5.95 8.13
N ASP A 90 5.08 -6.22 9.42
CA ASP A 90 6.03 -6.09 10.53
C ASP A 90 6.08 -7.38 11.38
N PRO A 91 7.17 -8.18 11.32
CA PRO A 91 8.43 -7.93 10.62
C PRO A 91 8.39 -8.12 9.10
N GLY A 92 7.26 -8.58 8.54
CA GLY A 92 7.08 -8.84 7.11
C GLY A 92 7.28 -10.30 6.72
N ILE A 93 6.87 -10.66 5.49
CA ILE A 93 7.01 -12.03 4.95
C ILE A 93 8.27 -12.19 4.07
N GLY A 94 9.06 -11.12 3.91
CA GLY A 94 10.33 -11.14 3.20
C GLY A 94 10.27 -10.62 1.76
N LEU A 95 9.09 -10.23 1.26
CA LEU A 95 8.97 -9.56 -0.04
C LEU A 95 9.63 -8.19 -0.01
N ALA A 96 9.49 -7.46 1.10
CA ALA A 96 10.19 -6.21 1.34
C ALA A 96 11.71 -6.36 1.11
N GLN A 97 12.31 -7.42 1.66
CA GLN A 97 13.75 -7.66 1.59
C GLN A 97 14.21 -8.04 0.17
N ALA A 98 13.43 -8.85 -0.54
CA ALA A 98 13.70 -9.18 -1.94
C ALA A 98 13.65 -7.93 -2.84
N LEU A 99 12.69 -7.04 -2.59
CA LEU A 99 12.54 -5.79 -3.34
C LEU A 99 13.67 -4.80 -3.04
N LEU A 100 14.10 -4.70 -1.78
CA LEU A 100 15.30 -3.96 -1.40
C LEU A 100 16.54 -4.44 -2.13
N GLN A 101 16.72 -5.77 -2.18
CA GLN A 101 17.85 -6.38 -2.86
C GLN A 101 17.84 -6.02 -4.35
N GLN A 102 16.67 -6.07 -4.99
CA GLN A 102 16.51 -5.66 -6.38
C GLN A 102 16.75 -4.16 -6.59
N MET A 103 16.26 -3.28 -5.70
CA MET A 103 16.50 -1.83 -5.76
C MET A 103 17.99 -1.51 -5.59
N ARG A 104 18.69 -2.19 -4.67
CA ARG A 104 20.15 -2.04 -4.48
C ARG A 104 20.92 -2.47 -5.73
N GLN A 105 20.51 -3.57 -6.36
CA GLN A 105 21.10 -4.04 -7.63
C GLN A 105 20.85 -3.05 -8.77
N GLY A 106 19.65 -2.50 -8.88
CA GLY A 106 19.29 -1.50 -9.90
C GLY A 106 19.99 -0.15 -9.70
N MET A 107 20.04 0.37 -8.47
CA MET A 107 20.78 1.61 -8.16
C MET A 107 22.28 1.47 -8.39
N GLY A 108 22.86 0.29 -8.10
CA GLY A 108 24.25 -0.02 -8.40
C GLY A 108 24.57 -0.09 -9.90
N GLN A 109 23.56 -0.16 -10.76
CA GLN A 109 23.70 -0.10 -12.22
C GLN A 109 23.63 1.33 -12.75
N VAL A 110 22.80 2.18 -12.13
CA VAL A 110 22.70 3.61 -12.49
C VAL A 110 23.97 4.39 -12.14
N MET A 111 24.66 4.05 -11.05
CA MET A 111 25.92 4.72 -10.65
C MET A 111 27.19 4.22 -11.37
N ARG A 112 27.09 3.25 -12.29
CA ARG A 112 28.23 2.80 -13.14
C ARG A 112 28.27 3.47 -14.51
N HIS A 113 27.31 4.35 -14.78
CA HIS A 113 27.25 5.19 -15.97
C HIS A 113 27.49 6.65 -15.57
N GLU A 114 28.65 6.94 -14.99
CA GLU A 114 29.26 8.29 -14.94
C GLU A 114 30.78 8.17 -15.14
#